data_AF-A0A950SPC2-F1
#
_entry.id   AF-A0A950SPC2-F1
#
_cell.length_a   1.000
_cell.length_b   1.000
_cell.length_c   1.000
_cell.angle_alpha   90.00
_cell.angle_beta   90.00
_cell.angle_gamma   90.00
#
_symmetry.space_group_name_H-M   'P 1'
#
loop_
_entity.id
_entity.type
_entity.pdbx_description
1 polymer ?
#
loop_
_entity_poly.entity_id
_entity_poly.type
_entity_poly.pdbx_seq_one_letter_code
_entity_poly.pdbx_strand_id
1 'polypeptide(L)'
;MNYPRRQQYRRLGRAATTALAAVVAAWIAVVAASLGAFPLTLVLLSVAVAVALGVYARHWARLAGRSRLGARSEDQVQRALAPLAAEGWRLRHSLPWQGRGDIDSVAIAPTGIAFAIETKNEELRGPASRPRARDGRVAARPPPPLVPSRCARHPVCGLRQPA
;
A
#
# COMPACT_ATOMS: atom_id res chain seq x y z
N MET A 1 -0.69 -9.14 -11.04
CA MET A 1 -0.53 -7.68 -11.03
C MET A 1 -0.92 -7.15 -9.66
N ASN A 2 0.07 -6.79 -8.84
CA ASN A 2 -0.10 -6.48 -7.42
C ASN A 2 -1.01 -5.26 -7.18
N TYR A 3 -1.71 -5.27 -6.04
CA TYR A 3 -2.62 -4.22 -5.60
C TYR A 3 -2.03 -2.79 -5.66
N PRO A 4 -0.82 -2.50 -5.14
CA PRO A 4 -0.28 -1.14 -5.18
C PRO A 4 -0.01 -0.64 -6.60
N ARG A 5 0.33 -1.51 -7.56
CA ARG A 5 0.47 -1.10 -8.97
C ARG A 5 -0.86 -0.67 -9.57
N ARG A 6 -1.96 -1.40 -9.29
CA ARG A 6 -3.30 -0.99 -9.73
C ARG A 6 -3.67 0.39 -9.17
N GLN A 7 -3.34 0.62 -7.90
CA GLN A 7 -3.58 1.92 -7.26
C GLN A 7 -2.71 3.04 -7.85
N GLN A 8 -1.44 2.75 -8.16
CA GLN A 8 -0.53 3.66 -8.86
C GLN A 8 -1.12 4.08 -10.21
N TYR A 9 -1.54 3.13 -11.06
CA TYR A 9 -2.09 3.44 -12.39
C TYR A 9 -3.36 4.28 -12.30
N ARG A 10 -4.26 3.99 -11.35
CA ARG A 10 -5.47 4.80 -11.14
C ARG A 10 -5.13 6.25 -10.77
N ARG A 11 -4.14 6.45 -9.90
CA ARG A 11 -3.69 7.79 -9.48
C ARG A 11 -2.96 8.54 -10.60
N LEU A 12 -2.13 7.84 -11.38
CA LEU A 12 -1.50 8.40 -12.58
C LEU A 12 -2.52 8.79 -13.65
N GLY A 13 -3.53 7.96 -13.89
CA GLY A 13 -4.61 8.28 -14.82
C GLY A 13 -5.32 9.59 -14.45
N ARG A 14 -5.67 9.77 -13.17
CA ARG A 14 -6.25 11.03 -12.66
C ARG A 14 -5.30 12.22 -12.80
N ALA A 15 -4.01 12.02 -12.54
CA ALA A 15 -3.01 13.07 -12.72
C ALA A 15 -2.88 13.48 -14.20
N ALA A 16 -2.88 12.49 -15.11
CA ALA A 16 -2.77 12.74 -16.55
C ALA A 16 -3.98 13.48 -17.11
N THR A 17 -5.20 13.05 -16.77
CA THR A 17 -6.43 13.72 -17.24
C THR A 17 -6.52 15.16 -16.75
N THR A 18 -6.16 15.41 -15.48
CA THR A 18 -6.19 16.76 -14.89
C THR A 18 -5.06 17.65 -15.42
N ALA A 19 -3.89 17.09 -15.69
CA ALA A 19 -2.81 17.81 -16.36
C ALA A 19 -3.19 18.21 -17.80
N LEU A 20 -3.80 17.30 -18.56
CA LEU A 20 -4.27 17.60 -19.91
C LEU A 20 -5.32 18.73 -19.90
N ALA A 21 -6.29 18.66 -18.98
CA ALA A 21 -7.29 19.72 -18.82
C ALA A 21 -6.64 21.07 -18.46
N ALA A 22 -5.60 21.08 -17.61
CA ALA A 22 -4.85 22.30 -17.29
C ALA A 22 -4.17 22.90 -18.52
N VAL A 23 -3.55 22.07 -19.36
CA VAL A 23 -2.90 22.50 -20.62
C VAL A 23 -3.92 23.11 -21.58
N VAL A 24 -5.07 22.45 -21.75
CA VAL A 24 -6.15 22.97 -22.61
C VAL A 24 -6.68 24.31 -22.09
N ALA A 25 -6.92 24.44 -20.78
CA ALA A 25 -7.37 25.70 -20.18
C ALA A 25 -6.33 26.83 -20.35
N ALA A 26 -5.05 26.52 -20.16
CA ALA A 26 -3.97 27.48 -20.39
C ALA A 26 -3.89 27.90 -21.87
N TRP A 27 -4.05 26.96 -22.80
CA TRP A 27 -4.04 27.25 -24.23
C TRP A 27 -5.22 28.14 -24.63
N ILE A 28 -6.42 27.87 -24.10
CA ILE A 28 -7.59 28.75 -24.27
C ILE A 28 -7.30 30.15 -23.75
N ALA A 29 -6.68 30.28 -22.57
CA ALA A 29 -6.32 31.58 -22.00
C ALA A 29 -5.37 32.36 -22.91
N VAL A 30 -4.36 31.69 -23.50
CA VAL A 30 -3.39 32.30 -24.42
C VAL A 30 -4.07 32.77 -25.70
N VAL A 31 -4.92 31.93 -26.30
CA VAL A 31 -5.67 32.29 -27.53
C VAL A 31 -6.65 33.43 -27.26
N ALA A 32 -7.35 33.41 -26.12
CA ALA A 32 -8.26 34.49 -25.74
C ALA A 32 -7.51 35.82 -25.53
N ALA A 33 -6.36 35.77 -24.87
CA ALA A 33 -5.52 36.95 -24.66
C ALA A 33 -4.96 37.50 -25.99
N SER A 34 -4.55 36.64 -26.92
CA SER A 34 -3.97 37.07 -28.20
C SER A 34 -4.98 37.71 -29.15
N LEU A 35 -6.25 37.32 -29.05
CA LEU A 35 -7.32 37.88 -29.88
C LEU A 35 -7.79 39.28 -29.43
N GLY A 36 -7.42 39.73 -28.22
CA GLY A 36 -7.78 41.05 -27.69
C GLY A 36 -9.28 41.33 -27.51
N ALA A 37 -10.14 40.40 -27.94
CA ALA A 37 -11.61 40.53 -27.96
C ALA A 37 -12.29 39.97 -26.69
N PHE A 38 -11.54 39.35 -25.79
CA PHE A 38 -12.07 38.75 -24.58
C PHE A 38 -11.88 39.65 -23.36
N PRO A 39 -12.88 39.72 -22.46
CA PRO A 39 -12.73 40.49 -21.24
C PRO A 39 -11.60 39.89 -20.38
N LEU A 40 -10.79 40.76 -19.78
CA LEU A 40 -9.65 40.38 -18.93
C LEU A 40 -10.06 39.38 -17.84
N THR A 41 -11.29 39.51 -17.30
CA THR A 41 -11.86 38.60 -16.30
C THR A 41 -11.93 37.15 -16.78
N LEU A 42 -12.25 36.91 -18.05
CA LEU A 42 -12.36 35.56 -18.62
C LEU A 42 -10.97 34.94 -18.84
N VAL A 43 -9.98 35.74 -19.25
CA VAL A 43 -8.58 35.30 -19.35
C VAL A 43 -8.04 34.92 -17.96
N LEU A 44 -8.25 35.78 -16.96
CA LEU A 44 -7.81 35.52 -15.59
C LEU A 44 -8.49 34.28 -14.98
N LEU A 45 -9.79 34.09 -15.22
CA LEU A 45 -10.51 32.89 -14.80
C LEU A 45 -9.90 31.62 -15.43
N SER A 46 -9.61 31.67 -16.73
CA SER A 46 -9.01 30.55 -17.47
C SER A 46 -7.63 30.18 -16.90
N VAL A 47 -6.81 31.18 -16.59
CA VAL A 47 -5.51 30.99 -15.93
C VAL A 47 -5.68 30.38 -14.54
N ALA A 48 -6.63 30.89 -13.73
CA ALA A 48 -6.89 30.37 -12.40
C ALA A 48 -7.33 28.89 -12.43
N VAL A 49 -8.19 28.52 -13.38
CA VAL A 49 -8.60 27.12 -13.61
C VAL A 49 -7.40 26.25 -13.99
N ALA A 50 -6.57 26.71 -14.92
CA ALA A 50 -5.36 25.99 -15.33
C ALA A 50 -4.41 25.75 -14.15
N VAL A 51 -4.19 26.76 -13.30
CA VAL A 51 -3.36 26.65 -12.09
C VAL A 51 -3.96 25.66 -11.10
N ALA A 52 -5.26 25.75 -10.81
CA ALA A 52 -5.94 24.85 -9.88
C ALA A 52 -5.85 23.38 -10.33
N LEU A 53 -6.12 23.12 -11.62
CA LEU A 53 -5.99 21.80 -12.22
C LEU A 53 -4.53 21.29 -12.17
N GLY A 54 -3.55 22.16 -12.43
CA GLY A 54 -2.13 21.82 -12.33
C GLY A 54 -1.70 21.43 -10.91
N VAL A 55 -2.18 22.16 -9.88
CA VAL A 55 -1.96 21.80 -8.47
C VAL A 55 -2.59 20.45 -8.13
N TYR A 56 -3.82 20.23 -8.59
CA TYR A 56 -4.54 18.98 -8.38
C TYR A 56 -3.85 17.79 -9.08
N ALA A 57 -3.36 17.97 -10.30
CA ALA A 57 -2.57 16.97 -11.03
C ALA A 57 -1.28 16.61 -10.28
N ARG A 58 -0.55 17.61 -9.78
CA ARG A 58 0.65 17.40 -8.95
C ARG A 58 0.34 16.63 -7.67
N HIS A 59 -0.79 16.90 -7.03
CA HIS A 59 -1.22 16.16 -5.84
C HIS A 59 -1.39 14.67 -6.14
N TRP A 60 -2.12 14.32 -7.21
CA TRP A 60 -2.30 12.93 -7.62
C TRP A 60 -1.01 12.25 -8.07
N ALA A 61 -0.13 12.97 -8.77
CA ALA A 61 1.18 12.47 -9.16
C ALA A 61 2.04 12.12 -7.94
N ARG A 62 2.06 12.98 -6.90
CA ARG A 62 2.74 12.68 -5.62
C ARG A 62 2.16 11.44 -4.94
N LEU A 63 0.83 11.30 -4.95
CA LEU A 63 0.15 10.17 -4.37
C LEU A 63 0.41 8.86 -5.15
N ALA A 64 0.57 8.95 -6.46
CA ALA A 64 1.02 7.84 -7.31
C ALA A 64 2.48 7.46 -7.03
N GLY A 65 3.35 8.44 -6.79
CA GLY A 65 4.74 8.21 -6.38
C GLY A 65 4.83 7.38 -5.09
N ARG A 66 3.98 7.67 -4.11
CA ARG A 66 3.87 6.86 -2.88
C ARG A 66 3.43 5.42 -3.15
N SER A 67 2.45 5.21 -4.03
CA SER A 67 2.04 3.86 -4.44
C SER A 67 3.17 3.10 -5.16
N ARG A 68 3.98 3.80 -5.96
CA ARG A 68 5.14 3.21 -6.64
C ARG A 68 6.20 2.72 -5.65
N LEU A 69 6.44 3.45 -4.56
CA LEU A 69 7.36 3.01 -3.51
C LEU A 69 6.87 1.72 -2.85
N GLY A 70 5.57 1.63 -2.52
CA GLY A 70 4.97 0.39 -2.01
C GLY A 70 5.08 -0.78 -2.98
N ALA A 71 4.80 -0.57 -4.27
CA ALA A 71 4.99 -1.60 -5.27
C ALA A 71 6.46 -2.06 -5.39
N ARG A 72 7.41 -1.13 -5.28
CA ARG A 72 8.84 -1.46 -5.37
C ARG A 72 9.33 -2.30 -4.19
N SER A 73 8.84 -2.04 -2.98
CA SER A 73 9.22 -2.85 -1.81
C SER A 73 8.63 -4.25 -1.89
N GLU A 74 7.40 -4.40 -2.35
CA GLU A 74 6.83 -5.73 -2.63
C GLU A 74 7.68 -6.47 -3.68
N ASP A 75 8.05 -5.81 -4.78
CA ASP A 75 8.93 -6.39 -5.81
C ASP A 75 10.34 -6.76 -5.24
N GLN A 76 10.81 -6.08 -4.20
CA GLN A 76 12.07 -6.43 -3.51
C GLN A 76 11.90 -7.66 -2.63
N VAL A 77 10.83 -7.74 -1.84
CA VAL A 77 10.52 -8.91 -1.01
C VAL A 77 10.32 -10.15 -1.88
N GLN A 78 9.57 -10.06 -2.98
CA GLN A 78 9.40 -11.18 -3.91
C GLN A 78 10.74 -11.68 -4.45
N ARG A 79 11.65 -10.77 -4.84
CA ARG A 79 13.00 -11.14 -5.29
C ARG A 79 13.84 -11.75 -4.18
N ALA A 80 13.73 -11.25 -2.95
CA ALA A 80 14.46 -11.79 -1.80
C ALA A 80 13.97 -13.20 -1.42
N LEU A 81 12.69 -13.49 -1.60
CA LEU A 81 12.10 -14.80 -1.32
C LEU A 81 12.31 -15.81 -2.45
N ALA A 82 12.51 -15.35 -3.69
CA ALA A 82 12.61 -16.22 -4.87
C ALA A 82 13.59 -17.41 -4.72
N PRO A 83 14.78 -17.27 -4.10
CA PRO A 83 15.69 -18.40 -3.91
C PRO A 83 15.09 -19.55 -3.09
N LEU A 84 14.20 -19.27 -2.14
CA LEU A 84 13.57 -20.31 -1.29
C LEU A 84 12.74 -21.31 -2.10
N ALA A 85 12.28 -20.93 -3.30
CA ALA A 85 11.58 -21.85 -4.18
C ALA A 85 12.45 -23.06 -4.56
N ALA A 86 13.77 -22.86 -4.72
CA ALA A 86 14.71 -23.95 -5.01
C ALA A 86 14.90 -24.90 -3.81
N GLU A 87 14.62 -24.42 -2.59
CA GLU A 87 14.63 -25.21 -1.35
C GLU A 87 13.29 -25.91 -1.08
N GLY A 88 12.37 -25.91 -2.05
CA GLY A 88 11.06 -26.56 -1.95
C GLY A 88 9.98 -25.72 -1.27
N TRP A 89 10.26 -24.44 -0.98
CA TRP A 89 9.23 -23.54 -0.45
C TRP A 89 8.21 -23.18 -1.52
N ARG A 90 6.94 -23.10 -1.12
CA ARG A 90 5.86 -22.61 -1.99
C ARG A 90 5.56 -21.16 -1.62
N LEU A 91 5.80 -20.26 -2.57
CA LEU A 91 5.56 -18.82 -2.41
C LEU A 91 4.21 -18.43 -3.03
N ARG A 92 3.48 -17.58 -2.33
CA ARG A 92 2.22 -16.95 -2.78
C ARG A 92 2.27 -15.46 -2.48
N HIS A 93 1.76 -14.63 -3.38
CA HIS A 93 1.80 -13.16 -3.24
C HIS A 93 0.43 -12.58 -3.54
N SER A 94 0.12 -11.43 -2.93
CA SER A 94 -1.16 -10.72 -3.10
C SER A 94 -2.37 -11.64 -2.93
N LEU A 95 -2.40 -12.39 -1.82
CA LEU A 95 -3.49 -13.32 -1.54
C LEU A 95 -4.69 -12.55 -0.97
N PRO A 96 -5.90 -12.70 -1.53
CA PRO A 96 -7.08 -12.08 -0.95
C PRO A 96 -7.33 -12.65 0.45
N TRP A 97 -7.52 -11.78 1.43
CA TRP A 97 -7.88 -12.16 2.78
C TRP A 97 -9.40 -12.04 2.97
N GLN A 98 -10.04 -13.00 3.67
CA GLN A 98 -11.51 -13.06 3.83
C GLN A 98 -12.13 -11.86 4.59
N GLY A 99 -11.32 -10.90 5.04
CA GLY A 99 -11.76 -9.62 5.59
C GLY A 99 -11.53 -8.46 4.62
N ARG A 100 -10.81 -7.43 5.08
CA ARG A 100 -10.33 -6.32 4.25
C ARG A 100 -8.85 -6.50 3.91
N GLY A 101 -8.52 -6.33 2.64
CA GLY A 101 -7.15 -6.26 2.16
C GLY A 101 -6.62 -7.59 1.62
N ASP A 102 -5.35 -7.55 1.25
CA ASP A 102 -4.60 -8.69 0.71
C ASP A 102 -3.43 -8.97 1.66
N ILE A 103 -3.02 -10.23 1.77
CA ILE A 103 -1.73 -10.59 2.37
C ILE A 103 -0.66 -10.37 1.31
N ASP A 104 0.33 -9.53 1.62
CA ASP A 104 1.41 -9.18 0.69
C ASP A 104 2.14 -10.43 0.19
N SER A 105 2.58 -11.30 1.09
CA SER A 105 3.28 -12.54 0.76
C SER A 105 3.04 -13.64 1.80
N VAL A 106 3.00 -14.90 1.33
CA VAL A 106 2.98 -16.10 2.17
C VAL A 106 4.05 -17.06 1.67
N ALA A 107 4.93 -17.49 2.58
CA ALA A 107 5.94 -18.52 2.32
C ALA A 107 5.57 -19.80 3.06
N ILE A 108 5.38 -20.90 2.33
CA ILE A 108 5.00 -22.20 2.90
C ILE A 108 6.22 -23.12 2.82
N ALA A 109 6.74 -23.51 3.98
CA ALA A 109 7.86 -24.42 4.11
C ALA A 109 7.50 -25.83 3.60
N PRO A 110 8.49 -26.65 3.20
CA PRO A 110 8.28 -28.06 2.85
C PRO A 110 7.59 -28.87 3.97
N THR A 111 7.80 -28.48 5.23
CA THR A 111 7.17 -29.07 6.42
C THR A 111 5.67 -28.76 6.54
N GLY A 112 5.14 -27.86 5.72
CA GLY A 112 3.75 -27.41 5.75
C GLY A 112 3.50 -26.15 6.60
N ILE A 113 4.48 -25.66 7.35
CA ILE A 113 4.38 -24.42 8.12
C ILE A 113 4.33 -23.23 7.16
N ALA A 114 3.39 -22.30 7.38
CA ALA A 114 3.22 -21.10 6.56
C ALA A 114 3.55 -19.82 7.35
N PHE A 115 4.28 -18.91 6.71
CA PHE A 115 4.62 -17.59 7.23
C PHE A 115 3.93 -16.53 6.40
N ALA A 116 3.10 -15.71 7.04
CA ALA A 116 2.57 -14.49 6.44
C ALA A 116 3.60 -13.36 6.61
N ILE A 117 3.93 -12.70 5.51
CA ILE A 117 4.96 -11.67 5.44
C ILE A 117 4.28 -10.38 4.94
N GLU A 118 4.20 -9.40 5.82
CA GLU A 118 3.69 -8.06 5.54
C GLU A 118 4.86 -7.11 5.22
N THR A 119 4.75 -6.33 4.15
CA THR A 119 5.82 -5.42 3.70
C THR A 119 5.49 -3.99 4.08
N LYS A 120 6.20 -3.45 5.08
CA LYS A 120 6.04 -2.04 5.48
C LYS A 120 7.27 -1.22 5.12
N ASN A 121 7.06 -0.14 4.37
CA ASN A 121 8.10 0.84 4.09
C ASN A 121 8.14 1.93 5.15
N GLU A 122 9.29 2.05 5.82
CA GLU A 122 9.55 3.11 6.81
C GLU A 122 9.61 4.51 6.17
N GLU A 123 9.99 4.63 4.90
CA GLU A 123 9.94 5.90 4.15
C GLU A 123 8.51 6.44 3.95
N LEU A 124 7.53 5.53 3.95
CA LEU A 124 6.10 5.87 3.88
C LEU A 124 5.51 6.21 5.26
N ARG A 125 6.18 5.84 6.36
CA ARG A 125 5.83 6.27 7.72
C ARG A 125 6.30 7.71 7.90
N GLY A 126 5.36 8.63 8.14
CA GLY A 126 5.69 10.01 8.52
C GLY A 126 6.49 10.07 9.83
N PRO A 127 7.14 11.21 10.14
CA PRO A 127 7.98 11.37 11.32
C PRO A 127 7.27 11.06 12.65
N ALA A 128 5.95 11.25 12.73
CA ALA A 128 5.13 10.92 13.90
C ALA A 128 4.97 9.41 14.18
N SER A 129 5.37 8.54 13.24
CA SER A 129 5.18 7.09 13.33
C SER A 129 6.48 6.29 13.43
N ARG A 130 7.63 6.98 13.51
CA ARG A 130 8.91 6.33 13.83
C ARG A 130 8.84 5.78 15.25
N PRO A 131 9.18 4.51 15.49
CA PRO A 131 9.38 4.02 16.85
C PRO A 131 10.39 4.96 17.51
N ARG A 132 10.00 5.60 18.61
CA ARG A 132 10.95 6.30 19.48
C ARG A 132 12.02 5.27 19.80
N ALA A 133 13.26 5.51 19.38
CA ALA A 133 14.38 4.59 19.60
C ALA A 133 14.31 4.19 21.07
N ARG A 134 13.91 2.95 21.34
CA ARG A 134 13.91 2.41 22.68
C ARG A 134 15.38 2.16 22.93
N ASP A 135 15.98 3.08 23.70
CA ASP A 135 17.34 2.95 24.20
C ASP A 135 17.59 1.49 24.56
N GLY A 136 18.66 0.93 24.00
CA GLY A 136 18.94 -0.49 23.87
C GLY A 136 19.23 -1.22 25.18
N ARG A 137 18.34 -1.13 26.17
CA ARG A 137 18.24 -2.12 27.24
C ARG A 137 17.10 -3.08 26.90
N VAL A 138 17.46 -4.21 26.29
CA VAL A 138 16.66 -5.42 26.38
C VAL A 138 16.70 -5.85 27.85
N ALA A 139 15.81 -5.28 28.66
CA ALA A 139 15.43 -5.93 29.90
C ALA A 139 14.76 -7.24 29.47
N ALA A 140 15.42 -8.37 29.75
CA ALA A 140 14.83 -9.69 29.60
C ALA A 140 13.45 -9.66 30.28
N ARG A 141 12.38 -9.72 29.48
CA ARG A 141 11.06 -9.96 30.05
C ARG A 141 11.14 -11.34 30.69
N PRO A 142 10.81 -11.49 31.99
CA PRO A 142 10.67 -12.82 32.55
C PRO A 142 9.62 -13.59 31.73
N PRO A 143 9.81 -14.90 31.53
CA PRO A 143 8.83 -15.71 30.82
C PRO A 143 7.46 -15.54 31.51
N PRO A 144 6.36 -15.48 30.74
CA PRO A 144 5.04 -15.44 31.34
C PRO A 144 4.87 -16.67 32.24
N PRO A 145 4.23 -16.52 33.42
CA PRO A 145 3.94 -17.68 34.26
C PRO A 145 3.12 -18.69 33.45
N LEU A 146 3.54 -19.95 33.51
CA LEU A 146 2.78 -21.06 32.96
C LEU A 146 1.40 -21.05 33.61
N VAL A 147 0.40 -20.58 32.88
CA VAL A 147 -1.00 -20.72 33.29
C VAL A 147 -1.35 -22.19 33.08
N PRO A 148 -1.67 -22.96 34.14
CA PRO A 148 -2.18 -24.31 33.93
C PRO A 148 -3.52 -24.21 33.20
N SER A 149 -3.57 -24.87 32.05
CA SER A 149 -4.76 -25.04 31.22
C SER A 149 -5.92 -25.55 32.07
N ARG A 150 -6.92 -24.69 32.31
CA ARG A 150 -8.25 -25.07 32.80
C ARG A 150 -8.98 -25.88 31.71
N CYS A 151 -8.62 -27.15 31.56
CA CYS A 151 -9.41 -28.16 30.84
C CYS A 151 -9.56 -29.45 31.67
N ALA A 152 -9.50 -29.33 33.00
CA ALA A 152 -9.72 -30.42 33.93
C ALA A 152 -10.91 -30.15 34.87
N ARG A 153 -12.05 -29.71 34.30
CA ARG A 153 -13.35 -29.66 35.01
C ARG A 153 -14.51 -29.85 34.05
N HIS A 154 -14.61 -31.01 33.45
CA HIS A 154 -15.90 -31.60 33.08
C HIS A 154 -15.73 -33.12 33.00
N PRO A 155 -16.26 -33.89 33.97
CA PRO A 155 -16.58 -35.28 33.70
C PRO A 155 -17.89 -35.30 32.89
N VAL A 156 -18.06 -36.33 32.06
CA VAL A 156 -19.28 -36.73 31.31
C VAL A 156 -19.14 -36.57 29.78
N CYS A 157 -19.09 -37.74 29.14
CA CYS A 157 -19.35 -38.14 27.74
C CYS A 157 -18.14 -38.92 27.19
N GLY A 158 -18.07 -40.25 27.21
CA GLY A 158 -19.14 -41.22 27.01
C GLY A 158 -19.23 -41.61 25.53
N LEU A 159 -18.53 -42.70 25.16
CA LEU A 159 -18.84 -43.67 24.09
C LEU A 159 -19.19 -43.16 22.68
N ARG A 160 -18.34 -43.48 21.68
CA ARG A 160 -18.66 -44.41 20.57
C ARG A 160 -17.55 -44.46 19.51
N GLN A 161 -17.04 -45.66 19.25
CA GLN A 161 -16.55 -46.07 17.93
C GLN A 161 -17.74 -46.20 16.97
N PRO A 162 -17.48 -46.08 15.66
CA PRO A 162 -17.91 -47.18 14.80
C PRO A 162 -16.84 -47.62 13.79
N ALA A 163 -16.84 -48.95 13.61
CA ALA A 163 -16.40 -49.82 12.50
C ALA A 163 -15.40 -49.29 11.47
#